data_AF-A0A5N5W6B4-F1
#
_entry.id   AF-A0A5N5W6B4-F1
#
_cell.length_a   1.000
_cell.length_b   1.000
_cell.length_c   1.000
_cell.angle_alpha   90.00
_cell.angle_beta   90.00
_cell.angle_gamma   90.00
#
_symmetry.space_group_name_H-M   'P 1'
#
loop_
_entity.id
_entity.type
_entity.pdbx_description
1 polymer ?
#
loop_
_entity_poly.entity_id
_entity_poly.type
_entity_poly.pdbx_seq_one_letter_code
_entity_poly.pdbx_strand_id
1 'polypeptide(L)'
;TWGLGRVAALEHPHLWAQLIDLPPHIDHHTLTRLATTLTPHNNEDQTAIRTTGTHTRRLTHAPTTTPTTTWQPTGTTLITGGTGGIGAVLARWLAHQGAPHLHLTSRRGPHAPGAQQLTQELTQLGTTVTITACDVSDPHQLRNLLDTIPDTHPLTTVIHAAG
;
A
#
# COMPACT_ATOMS: atom_id res chain seq x y z
N THR A 1 14.39 2.97 -2.70
CA THR A 1 15.48 3.98 -2.68
C THR A 1 14.96 5.41 -2.57
N TRP A 2 13.94 5.83 -3.34
CA TRP A 2 13.39 7.19 -3.29
C TRP A 2 12.96 7.71 -1.91
N GLY A 3 12.30 6.88 -1.08
CA GLY A 3 11.93 7.26 0.29
C GLY A 3 13.14 7.65 1.13
N LEU A 4 14.15 6.78 1.16
CA LEU A 4 15.42 7.01 1.86
C LEU A 4 16.15 8.25 1.34
N GLY A 5 16.26 8.43 0.02
CA GLY A 5 16.97 9.58 -0.55
C GLY A 5 16.34 10.92 -0.19
N ARG A 6 15.00 10.99 -0.10
CA ARG A 6 14.31 12.20 0.38
C ARG A 6 14.55 12.47 1.86
N VAL A 7 14.63 11.44 2.69
CA VAL A 7 14.99 11.59 4.11
C VAL A 7 16.44 12.06 4.23
N ALA A 8 17.37 11.45 3.49
CA ALA A 8 18.78 11.86 3.49
C ALA A 8 18.97 13.33 3.07
N ALA A 9 18.21 13.82 2.08
CA ALA A 9 18.25 15.24 1.68
C ALA A 9 17.76 16.20 2.79
N LEU A 10 16.84 15.75 3.65
CA LEU A 10 16.38 16.52 4.81
C LEU A 10 17.37 16.47 5.98
N GLU A 11 18.00 15.32 6.21
CA GLU A 11 18.97 15.11 7.30
C GLU A 11 20.33 15.73 6.99
N HIS A 12 20.73 15.74 5.71
CA HIS A 12 22.02 16.25 5.24
C HIS A 12 21.86 17.29 4.11
N PRO A 13 21.22 18.44 4.34
CA PRO A 13 20.91 19.41 3.28
C PRO A 13 22.15 20.08 2.65
N HIS A 14 23.31 19.98 3.30
CA HIS A 14 24.59 20.46 2.77
C HIS A 14 25.21 19.50 1.76
N LEU A 15 24.76 18.24 1.74
CA LEU A 15 25.12 17.28 0.71
C LEU A 15 24.10 17.40 -0.41
N TRP A 16 24.56 17.75 -1.61
CA TRP A 16 23.70 17.79 -2.78
C TRP A 16 23.31 16.36 -3.18
N ALA A 17 22.08 15.98 -2.84
CA ALA A 17 21.52 14.68 -3.15
C ALA A 17 20.47 14.82 -4.25
N GLN A 18 20.65 14.09 -5.35
CA GLN A 18 19.66 13.98 -6.43
C GLN A 18 19.20 12.54 -6.59
N LEU A 19 17.90 12.38 -6.80
CA LEU A 19 17.27 11.15 -7.23
C LEU A 19 16.94 11.28 -8.72
N ILE A 20 17.55 10.42 -9.53
CA ILE A 20 17.36 10.38 -10.98
C ILE A 20 16.92 8.97 -11.36
N ASP A 21 15.73 8.84 -11.93
CA ASP A 21 15.25 7.57 -12.51
C ASP A 21 15.45 7.55 -14.03
N LEU A 22 16.03 6.46 -14.51
CA LEU A 22 16.45 6.30 -15.90
C LEU A 22 15.42 5.46 -16.68
N PRO A 23 15.31 5.67 -18.01
CA PRO A 23 14.49 4.79 -18.85
C PRO A 23 15.13 3.39 -18.94
N PRO A 24 14.34 2.33 -19.25
CA PRO A 24 14.87 0.98 -19.38
C PRO A 24 15.91 0.82 -20.50
N HIS A 25 15.84 1.67 -21.52
CA HIS A 25 16.81 1.73 -22.61
C HIS A 25 17.58 3.06 -22.55
N ILE A 26 18.89 2.97 -22.41
CA ILE A 26 19.78 4.13 -22.34
C ILE A 26 20.37 4.37 -23.73
N ASP A 27 19.97 5.49 -24.33
CA ASP A 27 20.50 5.97 -25.60
C ASP A 27 21.37 7.23 -25.41
N HIS A 28 21.91 7.75 -26.51
CA HIS A 28 22.75 8.94 -26.47
C HIS A 28 21.99 10.15 -25.88
N HIS A 29 20.71 10.32 -26.22
CA HIS A 29 19.89 11.39 -25.67
C HIS A 29 19.69 11.28 -24.15
N THR A 30 19.52 10.06 -23.64
CA THR A 30 19.42 9.78 -22.20
C THR A 30 20.69 10.19 -21.48
N LEU A 31 21.87 9.86 -22.04
CA LEU A 31 23.16 10.25 -21.48
C LEU A 31 23.34 11.77 -21.48
N THR A 32 22.96 12.45 -22.57
CA THR A 32 22.99 13.92 -22.63
C THR A 32 22.10 14.53 -21.55
N ARG A 33 20.86 14.06 -21.41
CA ARG A 33 19.92 14.54 -20.38
C ARG A 33 20.42 14.28 -18.96
N LEU A 34 21.04 13.13 -18.73
CA LEU A 34 21.64 12.79 -17.44
C LEU A 34 22.78 13.76 -17.10
N ALA A 35 23.69 13.98 -18.05
CA ALA A 35 24.79 14.92 -17.88
C ALA A 35 24.28 16.33 -17.57
N THR A 36 23.22 16.81 -18.25
CA THR A 36 22.58 18.10 -17.94
C THR A 36 21.97 18.13 -16.54
N THR A 37 21.33 17.04 -16.12
CA THR A 37 20.64 16.96 -14.82
C THR A 37 21.62 17.02 -13.64
N LEU A 38 22.81 16.44 -13.81
CA LEU A 38 23.92 16.42 -12.85
C LEU A 38 24.69 17.75 -12.75
N THR A 39 24.28 18.80 -13.47
CA THR A 39 24.93 20.11 -13.37
C THR A 39 24.49 20.86 -12.10
N PRO A 40 25.38 21.63 -11.44
CA PRO A 40 25.11 22.26 -10.14
C PRO A 40 24.01 23.35 -10.16
N HIS A 41 23.56 23.76 -11.33
CA HIS A 41 22.56 24.84 -11.49
C HIS A 41 21.12 24.30 -11.53
N ASN A 42 20.97 22.98 -11.38
CA ASN A 42 19.68 22.33 -11.31
C ASN A 42 19.19 22.28 -9.85
N ASN A 43 18.18 23.09 -9.53
CA ASN A 43 17.53 23.10 -8.20
C ASN A 43 16.56 21.93 -7.98
N GLU A 44 16.52 20.98 -8.91
CA GLU A 44 15.67 19.80 -8.82
C GLU A 44 16.43 18.63 -8.19
N ASP A 45 15.85 18.04 -7.15
CA ASP A 45 16.41 16.91 -6.41
C ASP A 45 15.72 15.57 -6.74
N GLN A 46 14.64 15.61 -7.53
CA GLN A 46 13.77 14.48 -7.83
C GLN A 46 13.35 14.52 -9.31
N THR A 47 14.08 13.78 -10.14
CA THR A 47 13.93 13.81 -11.61
C THR A 47 13.75 12.42 -12.22
N ALA A 48 13.07 12.38 -13.36
CA ALA A 48 12.88 11.19 -14.18
C ALA A 48 13.24 11.51 -15.62
N ILE A 49 14.19 10.77 -16.19
CA ILE A 49 14.58 10.88 -17.59
C ILE A 49 13.78 9.86 -18.39
N ARG A 50 13.17 10.31 -19.49
CA ARG A 50 12.37 9.51 -20.42
C ARG A 50 12.79 9.84 -21.84
N THR A 51 12.35 9.01 -22.79
CA THR A 51 12.53 9.28 -24.23
C THR A 51 11.93 10.63 -24.63
N THR A 52 10.81 11.01 -24.01
CA THR A 52 10.09 12.26 -24.26
C THR A 52 10.74 13.49 -23.64
N GLY A 53 11.56 13.34 -22.59
CA GLY A 53 11.94 14.50 -21.78
C GLY A 53 12.59 14.18 -20.45
N THR A 54 13.01 15.25 -19.76
CA THR A 54 13.31 15.22 -18.33
C THR A 54 12.11 15.77 -17.57
N HIS A 55 11.62 15.01 -16.61
CA HIS A 55 10.49 15.38 -15.76
C HIS A 55 10.95 15.60 -14.33
N THR A 56 10.30 16.53 -13.64
CA THR A 56 10.56 16.84 -12.22
C THR A 56 9.35 16.46 -11.38
N ARG A 57 9.57 15.97 -10.16
CA ARG A 57 8.47 15.57 -9.30
C ARG A 57 7.77 16.81 -8.72
N ARG A 58 6.43 16.82 -8.81
CA ARG A 58 5.57 17.83 -8.17
C ARG A 58 4.41 17.13 -7.47
N LEU A 59 3.96 17.72 -6.37
CA LEU A 59 2.73 17.33 -5.69
C LEU A 59 1.68 18.39 -6.00
N THR A 60 0.53 17.97 -6.51
CA THR A 60 -0.58 18.85 -6.85
C THR A 60 -1.86 18.32 -6.21
N HIS A 61 -2.87 19.17 -6.07
CA HIS A 61 -4.20 18.72 -5.66
C HIS A 61 -4.78 17.77 -6.70
N ALA A 62 -5.33 16.63 -6.24
CA ALA A 62 -6.16 15.79 -7.08
C ALA A 62 -7.51 16.49 -7.30
N PRO A 63 -8.03 16.56 -8.54
CA PRO A 63 -9.34 17.13 -8.79
C PRO A 63 -10.42 16.31 -8.08
N THR A 64 -11.44 16.98 -7.55
CA THR A 64 -12.62 16.29 -7.01
C THR A 64 -13.40 15.65 -8.14
N THR A 65 -13.41 14.33 -8.21
CA THR A 65 -14.21 13.57 -9.17
C THR A 65 -15.35 12.88 -8.45
N THR A 66 -16.58 13.04 -8.93
CA THR A 66 -17.71 12.21 -8.47
C THR A 66 -17.56 10.83 -9.10
N PRO A 67 -17.45 9.74 -8.31
CA PRO A 67 -17.37 8.39 -8.87
C PRO A 67 -18.64 8.08 -9.65
N THR A 68 -18.50 7.56 -10.87
CA THR A 68 -19.64 7.10 -11.68
C THR A 68 -20.18 5.73 -11.22
N THR A 69 -19.38 5.01 -10.43
CA THR A 69 -19.73 3.70 -9.86
C THR A 69 -19.30 3.66 -8.40
N THR A 70 -20.18 3.20 -7.53
CA THR A 70 -19.84 2.89 -6.13
C THR A 70 -19.29 1.48 -6.03
N TRP A 71 -18.12 1.33 -5.44
CA TRP A 71 -17.56 0.02 -5.13
C TRP A 71 -18.30 -0.60 -3.94
N GLN A 72 -18.50 -1.92 -3.96
CA GLN A 72 -19.10 -2.70 -2.88
C GLN A 72 -18.22 -3.92 -2.56
N PRO A 73 -17.97 -4.24 -1.28
CA PRO A 73 -17.21 -5.43 -0.92
C PRO A 73 -18.00 -6.70 -1.27
N THR A 74 -17.35 -7.64 -1.94
CA THR A 74 -17.92 -8.95 -2.30
C THR A 74 -16.98 -10.07 -1.88
N GLY A 75 -17.49 -11.28 -1.64
CA GLY A 75 -16.65 -12.40 -1.20
C GLY A 75 -15.83 -12.10 0.06
N THR A 76 -14.55 -12.47 0.04
CA THR A 76 -13.59 -12.23 1.11
C THR A 76 -12.76 -10.98 0.86
N THR A 77 -12.68 -10.11 1.87
CA THR A 77 -11.65 -9.05 1.95
C THR A 77 -10.58 -9.46 2.96
N LEU A 78 -9.35 -9.62 2.48
CA LEU A 78 -8.16 -9.89 3.30
C LEU A 78 -7.56 -8.56 3.79
N ILE A 79 -7.48 -8.36 5.11
CA ILE A 79 -6.86 -7.17 5.70
C ILE A 79 -5.62 -7.59 6.48
N THR A 80 -4.44 -7.30 5.93
CA THR A 80 -3.19 -7.51 6.67
C THR A 80 -2.98 -6.39 7.68
N GLY A 81 -2.53 -6.71 8.89
CA GLY A 81 -2.58 -5.76 10.00
C GLY A 81 -4.02 -5.48 10.44
N GLY A 82 -4.96 -6.37 10.12
CA GLY A 82 -6.41 -6.18 10.31
C GLY A 82 -6.85 -6.04 11.76
N THR A 83 -6.02 -6.49 12.71
CA THR A 83 -6.25 -6.31 14.16
C THR A 83 -5.52 -5.08 14.72
N GLY A 84 -4.82 -4.30 13.90
CA GLY A 84 -4.13 -3.06 14.26
C GLY A 84 -5.04 -1.83 14.19
N GLY A 85 -4.54 -0.64 14.53
CA GLY A 85 -5.34 0.58 14.60
C GLY A 85 -6.11 0.90 13.32
N ILE A 86 -5.41 1.11 12.20
CA ILE A 86 -6.04 1.42 10.90
C ILE A 86 -6.80 0.20 10.36
N GLY A 87 -6.22 -0.99 10.44
CA GLY A 87 -6.85 -2.22 9.95
C GLY A 87 -8.21 -2.50 10.61
N ALA A 88 -8.33 -2.29 11.92
CA ALA A 88 -9.58 -2.48 12.64
C ALA A 88 -10.63 -1.41 12.30
N VAL A 89 -10.22 -0.17 12.02
CA VAL A 89 -11.13 0.87 11.53
C VAL A 89 -11.66 0.51 10.14
N LEU A 90 -10.80 0.05 9.24
CA LEU A 90 -11.20 -0.40 7.90
C LEU A 90 -12.11 -1.62 7.95
N ALA A 91 -11.84 -2.59 8.84
CA ALA A 91 -12.70 -3.74 9.04
C ALA A 91 -14.12 -3.34 9.46
N ARG A 92 -14.25 -2.42 10.43
CA ARG A 92 -15.57 -1.90 10.85
C ARG A 92 -16.29 -1.17 9.73
N TRP A 93 -15.57 -0.31 9.00
CA TRP A 93 -16.15 0.41 7.87
C TRP A 93 -16.65 -0.57 6.80
N LEU A 94 -15.86 -1.59 6.45
CA LEU A 94 -16.25 -2.63 5.48
C LEU A 94 -17.45 -3.46 5.93
N ALA A 95 -17.52 -3.84 7.21
CA ALA A 95 -18.69 -4.53 7.76
C ALA A 95 -19.95 -3.66 7.63
N HIS A 96 -19.86 -2.34 7.89
CA HIS A 96 -20.96 -1.41 7.63
C HIS A 96 -21.31 -1.27 6.14
N GLN A 97 -20.35 -1.46 5.23
CA GLN A 97 -20.61 -1.55 3.79
C GLN A 97 -21.16 -2.92 3.35
N GLY A 98 -21.43 -3.84 4.28
CA GLY A 98 -22.01 -5.14 3.98
C GLY A 98 -20.99 -6.18 3.48
N ALA A 99 -19.72 -6.08 3.90
CA ALA A 99 -18.72 -7.09 3.56
C ALA A 99 -19.17 -8.49 4.00
N PRO A 100 -19.25 -9.47 3.07
CA PRO A 100 -19.71 -10.81 3.40
C PRO A 100 -18.75 -11.57 4.32
N HIS A 101 -17.45 -11.50 4.02
CA HIS A 101 -16.39 -12.14 4.82
C HIS A 101 -15.16 -11.23 4.94
N LEU A 102 -14.66 -11.07 6.17
CA LEU A 102 -13.42 -10.38 6.48
C LEU A 102 -12.40 -11.38 7.03
N HIS A 103 -11.26 -11.48 6.37
CA HIS A 103 -10.12 -12.25 6.85
C HIS A 103 -9.05 -11.30 7.38
N LEU A 104 -8.96 -11.19 8.71
CA LEU A 104 -8.04 -10.29 9.39
C LEU A 104 -6.74 -11.04 9.74
N THR A 105 -5.60 -10.44 9.43
CA THR A 105 -4.30 -11.07 9.75
C THR A 105 -3.41 -10.14 10.53
N SER A 106 -2.63 -10.71 11.44
CA SER A 106 -1.50 -10.07 12.10
C SER A 106 -0.61 -11.14 12.70
N ARG A 107 0.63 -10.80 13.09
CA ARG A 107 1.54 -11.76 13.75
C ARG A 107 0.93 -12.37 15.03
N ARG A 108 0.13 -11.60 15.77
CA ARG A 108 -0.55 -12.06 17.00
C ARG A 108 -1.88 -12.76 16.72
N GLY A 109 -2.48 -12.54 15.55
CA GLY A 109 -3.74 -13.14 15.13
C GLY A 109 -4.86 -12.97 16.18
N PRO A 110 -5.58 -14.06 16.52
CA PRO A 110 -6.64 -14.03 17.54
C PRO A 110 -6.18 -13.55 18.93
N HIS A 111 -4.89 -13.62 19.23
CA HIS A 111 -4.30 -13.17 20.49
C HIS A 111 -3.89 -11.68 20.46
N ALA A 112 -4.18 -10.94 19.40
CA ALA A 112 -3.95 -9.51 19.37
C ALA A 112 -4.89 -8.80 20.37
N PRO A 113 -4.44 -7.74 21.07
CA PRO A 113 -5.29 -6.95 21.95
C PRO A 113 -6.55 -6.47 21.20
N GLY A 114 -7.73 -6.73 21.78
CA GLY A 114 -9.01 -6.33 21.20
C GLY A 114 -9.51 -7.19 20.03
N ALA A 115 -8.79 -8.24 19.62
CA ALA A 115 -9.22 -9.09 18.49
C ALA A 115 -10.57 -9.77 18.74
N GLN A 116 -10.79 -10.31 19.94
CA GLN A 116 -12.06 -10.95 20.29
C GLN A 116 -13.23 -9.95 20.25
N GLN A 117 -13.04 -8.75 20.81
CA GLN A 117 -14.04 -7.69 20.78
C GLN A 117 -14.33 -7.27 19.33
N LEU A 118 -13.29 -7.08 18.52
CA LEU A 118 -13.44 -6.75 17.10
C LEU A 118 -14.24 -7.83 16.34
N THR A 119 -13.93 -9.12 16.54
CA THR A 119 -14.69 -10.22 15.93
C THR A 119 -16.17 -10.15 16.30
N GLN A 120 -16.48 -9.95 17.59
CA GLN A 120 -17.85 -9.84 18.07
C GLN A 120 -18.59 -8.66 17.42
N GLU A 121 -17.98 -7.47 17.42
CA GLU A 121 -18.55 -6.26 16.79
C GLU A 121 -18.87 -6.49 15.31
N LEU A 122 -17.92 -7.04 14.55
CA LEU A 122 -18.09 -7.28 13.12
C LEU A 122 -19.13 -8.38 12.83
N THR A 123 -19.20 -9.41 13.66
CA THR A 123 -20.18 -10.50 13.51
C THR A 123 -21.60 -10.00 13.80
N GLN A 124 -21.75 -9.09 14.78
CA GLN A 124 -23.04 -8.43 15.06
C GLN A 124 -23.54 -7.58 13.89
N LEU A 125 -22.65 -7.10 13.02
CA LEU A 125 -22.99 -6.39 11.79
C LEU A 125 -23.34 -7.34 10.62
N GLY A 126 -23.33 -8.66 10.84
CA GLY A 126 -23.67 -9.67 9.84
C GLY A 126 -22.50 -10.13 8.96
N THR A 127 -21.28 -9.70 9.28
CA THR A 127 -20.07 -10.09 8.54
C THR A 127 -19.46 -11.35 9.13
N THR A 128 -19.13 -12.32 8.28
CA THR A 128 -18.32 -13.48 8.71
C THR A 128 -16.89 -13.01 8.96
N VAL A 129 -16.25 -13.45 10.05
CA VAL A 129 -14.90 -13.02 10.40
C VAL A 129 -13.99 -14.22 10.64
N THR A 130 -12.86 -14.23 9.95
CA THR A 130 -11.74 -15.14 10.23
C THR A 130 -10.55 -14.31 10.69
N ILE A 131 -9.92 -14.68 11.81
CA ILE A 131 -8.65 -14.08 12.24
C ILE A 131 -7.56 -15.15 12.23
N THR A 132 -6.48 -14.88 11.49
CA THR A 132 -5.34 -15.80 11.39
C THR A 132 -4.07 -15.13 11.86
N ALA A 133 -3.31 -15.82 12.70
CA ALA A 133 -1.94 -15.43 13.01
C ALA A 133 -1.08 -15.68 11.76
N CYS A 134 -0.52 -14.62 11.19
CA CYS A 134 0.28 -14.68 9.97
C CYS A 134 1.31 -13.56 9.98
N ASP A 135 2.57 -13.91 9.73
CA ASP A 135 3.58 -12.95 9.29
C ASP A 135 3.45 -12.75 7.78
N VAL A 136 3.15 -11.52 7.35
CA VAL A 136 2.97 -11.20 5.93
C VAL A 136 4.27 -11.17 5.13
N SER A 137 5.42 -11.14 5.81
CA SER A 137 6.72 -11.26 5.17
C SER A 137 7.09 -12.72 4.87
N ASP A 138 6.36 -13.69 5.45
CA ASP A 138 6.56 -15.13 5.21
C ASP A 138 5.65 -15.62 4.07
N PRO A 139 6.22 -15.97 2.89
CA PRO A 139 5.43 -16.40 1.75
C PRO A 139 4.76 -17.77 1.95
N HIS A 140 5.29 -18.63 2.81
CA HIS A 140 4.68 -19.93 3.12
C HIS A 140 3.45 -19.76 4.01
N GLN A 141 3.55 -18.91 5.03
CA GLN A 141 2.38 -18.57 5.87
C GLN A 141 1.27 -17.91 5.04
N LEU A 142 1.64 -16.99 4.14
CA LEU A 142 0.65 -16.35 3.28
C LEU A 142 -0.02 -17.35 2.33
N ARG A 143 0.74 -18.27 1.73
CA ARG A 143 0.17 -19.33 0.87
C ARG A 143 -0.80 -20.21 1.65
N ASN A 144 -0.40 -20.72 2.81
CA ASN A 144 -1.26 -21.54 3.66
C ASN A 144 -2.54 -20.78 4.05
N LEU A 145 -2.44 -19.49 4.34
CA LEU A 145 -3.60 -18.66 4.66
C LEU A 145 -4.55 -18.54 3.46
N LEU A 146 -4.02 -18.29 2.26
CA LEU A 146 -4.83 -18.19 1.05
C LEU A 146 -5.57 -19.50 0.75
N ASP A 147 -4.95 -20.65 1.03
CA ASP A 147 -5.57 -21.98 0.88
C ASP A 147 -6.74 -22.22 1.87
N THR A 148 -6.86 -21.40 2.93
CA THR A 148 -8.01 -21.47 3.87
C THR A 148 -9.22 -20.64 3.45
N ILE A 149 -9.11 -19.83 2.39
CA ILE A 149 -10.21 -18.96 1.96
C ILE A 149 -11.29 -19.83 1.31
N PRO A 150 -12.55 -19.77 1.80
CA PRO A 150 -13.60 -20.66 1.33
C PRO A 150 -14.08 -20.28 -0.06
N ASP A 151 -14.34 -21.27 -0.91
CA ASP A 151 -14.91 -21.06 -2.26
C ASP A 151 -16.28 -20.37 -2.25
N THR A 152 -17.03 -20.50 -1.14
CA THR A 152 -18.32 -19.80 -0.94
C THR A 152 -18.17 -18.29 -0.80
N HIS A 153 -17.00 -17.82 -0.39
CA HIS A 153 -16.62 -16.41 -0.33
C HIS A 153 -15.21 -16.24 -0.91
N PRO A 154 -15.06 -16.24 -2.25
CA PRO A 154 -13.72 -16.17 -2.86
C PRO A 154 -13.02 -14.86 -2.50
N LEU A 155 -11.68 -14.86 -2.50
CA LEU A 155 -10.90 -13.64 -2.29
C LEU A 155 -11.13 -12.64 -3.44
N THR A 156 -11.60 -11.44 -3.12
CA THR A 156 -11.83 -10.38 -4.12
C THR A 156 -11.00 -9.13 -3.86
N THR A 157 -10.59 -8.91 -2.61
CA THR A 157 -9.99 -7.65 -2.17
C THR A 157 -8.88 -7.91 -1.16
N VAL A 158 -7.76 -7.19 -1.31
CA VAL A 158 -6.66 -7.17 -0.34
C VAL A 158 -6.42 -5.74 0.10
N ILE A 159 -6.38 -5.51 1.41
CA ILE A 159 -6.00 -4.25 2.03
C ILE A 159 -4.73 -4.49 2.84
N HIS A 160 -3.65 -3.80 2.45
CA HIS A 160 -2.38 -3.88 3.17
C HIS A 160 -2.24 -2.75 4.19
N ALA A 161 -2.57 -3.05 5.46
CA ALA A 161 -2.39 -2.14 6.60
C ALA A 161 -1.38 -2.67 7.64
N ALA A 162 -0.56 -3.65 7.25
CA ALA A 162 0.53 -4.12 8.10
C ALA A 162 1.69 -3.13 8.05
N GLY A 163 2.34 -2.92 9.19
CA GLY A 163 3.48 -2.04 9.40
C GLY A 163 4.15 -2.32 10.73
#